data_AF-A0A5B0HSP3-F1
#
_entry.id   AF-A0A5B0HSP3-F1
#
_cell.length_a   1.000
_cell.length_b   1.000
_cell.length_c   1.000
_cell.angle_alpha   90.00
_cell.angle_beta   90.00
_cell.angle_gamma   90.00
#
_symmetry.space_group_name_H-M   'P 1'
#
loop_
_entity.id
_entity.type
_entity.pdbx_description
1 polymer ?
#
loop_
_entity_poly.entity_id
_entity_poly.type
_entity_poly.pdbx_seq_one_letter_code
_entity_poly.pdbx_strand_id
1 'polypeptide(L)'
;MRDVPVTGRAPAPDLARGAALLLIAVANAHTFVTHRGIGVRTYPLDPSGVDAWLAAAQLTLVDGRAYPLFALLFGYGIAGLARRAARAGAGPDQVLALVRRRGGALFAVGAAHAVLLWHGDFVAAYGLIAVVLAPVLVRGSTAVLVLTGVAATTLLAVLYAPVALTRSDAASASPSLVAPDVVSAAVERFGEWLFGNLLISAVGLAGAAVAGVLVARAGWLDDPARHRRALRRVAVLGIGAGVVGGLPLGLVAAGAWTPSEPVALVVGVLHAVTGYAAGAGYAALAGLVVARRTRSAGAAPDGPGAVYRSPGDAGPVPGG
;
A
#
# COMPACT_ATOMS: atom_id res chain seq x y z
N MET A 1 -13.91 23.69 -19.19
CA MET A 1 -13.36 22.51 -18.47
C MET A 1 -13.10 21.46 -19.53
N ARG A 2 -11.84 21.23 -19.93
CA ARG A 2 -11.53 20.28 -21.01
C ARG A 2 -11.57 18.88 -20.46
N ASP A 3 -12.48 18.04 -20.95
CA ASP A 3 -12.52 16.63 -20.66
C ASP A 3 -11.20 15.99 -21.08
N VAL A 4 -10.44 15.53 -20.08
CA VAL A 4 -9.24 14.71 -20.33
C VAL A 4 -9.74 13.32 -20.69
N PRO A 5 -9.44 12.80 -21.89
CA PRO A 5 -9.82 11.44 -22.27
C PRO A 5 -9.28 10.44 -21.25
N VAL A 6 -10.15 9.56 -20.74
CA VAL A 6 -9.82 8.51 -19.76
C VAL A 6 -8.88 7.43 -20.35
N THR A 7 -8.54 7.53 -21.63
CA THR A 7 -7.85 6.53 -22.45
C THR A 7 -6.36 6.34 -22.20
N GLY A 8 -5.81 6.85 -21.07
CA GLY A 8 -4.38 6.77 -20.75
C GLY A 8 -4.02 6.25 -19.36
N ARG A 9 -4.98 5.75 -18.56
CA ARG A 9 -4.69 5.24 -17.20
C ARG A 9 -4.30 3.76 -17.23
N ALA A 10 -3.22 3.41 -16.53
CA ALA A 10 -2.83 2.03 -16.32
C ALA A 10 -3.84 1.37 -15.35
N PRO A 11 -4.62 0.35 -15.79
CA PRO A 11 -5.71 -0.19 -14.99
C PRO A 11 -5.23 -1.04 -13.80
N ALA A 12 -4.02 -1.60 -13.86
CA ALA A 12 -3.48 -2.45 -12.80
C ALA A 12 -3.17 -1.68 -11.50
N PRO A 13 -2.44 -0.55 -11.53
CA PRO A 13 -2.27 0.28 -10.34
C PRO A 13 -3.58 0.79 -9.74
N ASP A 14 -4.58 1.10 -10.56
CA ASP A 14 -5.86 1.62 -10.08
C ASP A 14 -6.71 0.54 -9.39
N LEU A 15 -6.76 -0.66 -9.96
CA LEU A 15 -7.36 -1.83 -9.29
C LEU A 15 -6.67 -2.12 -7.97
N ALA A 16 -5.33 -2.11 -7.95
CA ALA A 16 -4.55 -2.37 -6.76
C ALA A 16 -4.81 -1.33 -5.67
N ARG A 17 -4.97 -0.04 -6.03
CA ARG A 17 -5.30 1.03 -5.07
C ARG A 17 -6.70 0.85 -4.49
N GLY A 18 -7.71 0.56 -5.33
CA GLY A 18 -9.07 0.30 -4.86
C GLY A 18 -9.13 -0.87 -3.88
N ALA A 19 -8.43 -1.97 -4.20
CA ALA A 19 -8.29 -3.10 -3.30
C ALA A 19 -7.55 -2.74 -2.01
N ALA A 20 -6.46 -1.96 -2.09
CA ALA A 20 -5.72 -1.51 -0.92
C ALA A 20 -6.58 -0.70 0.05
N LEU A 21 -7.43 0.20 -0.46
CA LEU A 21 -8.34 0.99 0.38
C LEU A 21 -9.35 0.11 1.11
N LEU A 22 -9.92 -0.90 0.45
CA LEU A 22 -10.81 -1.87 1.09
C LEU A 22 -10.08 -2.67 2.18
N LEU A 23 -8.86 -3.14 1.89
CA LEU A 23 -8.04 -3.86 2.87
C LEU A 23 -7.67 -2.98 4.06
N ILE A 24 -7.38 -1.70 3.85
CA ILE A 24 -7.12 -0.74 4.94
C ILE A 24 -8.37 -0.56 5.80
N ALA A 25 -9.56 -0.44 5.21
CA ALA A 25 -10.81 -0.34 5.98
C ALA A 25 -11.03 -1.59 6.85
N VAL A 26 -10.87 -2.78 6.27
CA VAL A 26 -10.99 -4.05 7.00
C VAL A 26 -9.91 -4.21 8.07
N ALA A 27 -8.68 -3.73 7.82
CA ALA A 27 -7.57 -3.80 8.77
C ALA A 27 -7.74 -2.93 10.01
N ASN A 28 -8.66 -1.95 10.00
CA ASN A 28 -8.84 -1.02 11.11
C ASN A 28 -10.23 -1.12 11.75
N ALA A 29 -11.16 -1.89 11.20
CA ALA A 29 -12.50 -1.98 11.75
C ALA A 29 -12.50 -2.47 13.22
N HIS A 30 -11.57 -3.37 13.58
CA HIS A 30 -11.49 -3.95 14.92
C HIS A 30 -11.02 -2.96 15.98
N THR A 31 -10.29 -1.89 15.61
CA THR A 31 -9.73 -0.93 16.58
C THR A 31 -10.79 -0.10 17.28
N PHE A 32 -12.00 -0.03 16.71
CA PHE A 32 -13.16 0.63 17.29
C PHE A 32 -13.96 -0.28 18.25
N VAL A 33 -13.56 -1.55 18.40
CA VAL A 33 -14.19 -2.52 19.31
C VAL A 33 -13.43 -2.54 20.63
N THR A 34 -13.64 -1.51 21.45
CA THR A 34 -12.83 -1.27 22.67
C THR A 34 -13.41 -1.86 23.97
N HIS A 35 -14.63 -2.39 23.93
CA HIS A 35 -15.34 -2.88 25.12
C HIS A 35 -14.82 -4.24 25.65
N ARG A 36 -14.10 -4.99 24.82
CA ARG A 36 -13.34 -6.18 25.20
C ARG A 36 -11.89 -5.73 25.24
N GLY A 37 -11.18 -5.98 26.34
CA GLY A 37 -9.83 -5.43 26.56
C GLY A 37 -8.88 -5.64 25.35
N ILE A 38 -7.81 -4.87 25.29
CA ILE A 38 -6.96 -4.82 24.09
C ILE A 38 -5.89 -5.91 24.13
N GLY A 39 -5.91 -6.77 23.12
CA GLY A 39 -4.96 -7.85 22.89
C GLY A 39 -3.92 -7.51 21.84
N VAL A 40 -3.33 -8.55 21.24
CA VAL A 40 -2.24 -8.40 20.28
C VAL A 40 -2.64 -7.54 19.07
N ARG A 41 -1.79 -6.58 18.68
CA ARG A 41 -2.07 -5.65 17.57
C ARG A 41 -3.42 -4.95 17.67
N THR A 42 -3.87 -4.66 18.88
CA THR A 42 -5.16 -4.01 19.20
C THR A 42 -6.42 -4.83 18.92
N TYR A 43 -6.29 -6.14 18.64
CA TYR A 43 -7.45 -7.02 18.51
C TYR A 43 -8.10 -7.28 19.88
N PRO A 44 -9.43 -7.49 19.94
CA PRO A 44 -10.10 -7.84 21.19
C PRO A 44 -9.46 -9.05 21.89
N LEU A 45 -9.31 -8.97 23.21
CA LEU A 45 -8.94 -10.11 24.06
C LEU A 45 -10.04 -11.17 24.05
N ASP A 46 -9.61 -12.42 24.19
CA ASP A 46 -10.45 -13.62 24.29
C ASP A 46 -11.59 -13.68 23.26
N PRO A 47 -11.31 -13.50 21.95
CA PRO A 47 -12.35 -13.63 20.95
C PRO A 47 -12.83 -15.09 20.92
N SER A 48 -14.12 -15.28 20.68
CA SER A 48 -14.74 -16.62 20.64
C SER A 48 -15.60 -16.80 19.40
N GLY A 49 -15.81 -18.06 19.01
CA GLY A 49 -16.61 -18.41 17.84
C GLY A 49 -16.13 -17.73 16.56
N VAL A 50 -17.01 -16.97 15.90
CA VAL A 50 -16.72 -16.27 14.64
C VAL A 50 -15.69 -15.16 14.82
N ASP A 51 -15.67 -14.49 15.96
CA ASP A 51 -14.73 -13.39 16.23
C ASP A 51 -13.27 -13.87 16.22
N ALA A 52 -13.02 -15.07 16.76
CA ALA A 52 -11.69 -15.68 16.77
C ALA A 52 -11.21 -16.01 15.35
N TRP A 53 -12.10 -16.56 14.52
CA TRP A 53 -11.82 -16.85 13.12
C TRP A 53 -11.58 -15.58 12.29
N LEU A 54 -12.38 -14.53 12.50
CA LEU A 54 -12.20 -13.24 11.84
C LEU A 54 -10.88 -12.59 12.23
N ALA A 55 -10.52 -12.59 13.53
CA ALA A 55 -9.23 -12.10 14.00
C ALA A 55 -8.09 -12.86 13.32
N ALA A 56 -8.12 -14.20 13.33
CA ALA A 56 -7.10 -15.01 12.66
C ALA A 56 -6.96 -14.67 11.17
N ALA A 57 -8.10 -14.57 10.45
CA ALA A 57 -8.12 -14.27 9.03
C ALA A 57 -7.61 -12.86 8.73
N GLN A 58 -8.03 -11.85 9.51
CA GLN A 58 -7.59 -10.47 9.35
C GLN A 58 -6.10 -10.32 9.62
N LEU A 59 -5.57 -10.88 10.72
CA LEU A 59 -4.12 -10.83 10.99
C LEU A 59 -3.29 -11.58 9.94
N THR A 60 -3.82 -12.68 9.41
CA THR A 60 -3.07 -13.48 8.44
C THR A 60 -3.03 -12.82 7.06
N LEU A 61 -4.17 -12.28 6.61
CA LEU A 61 -4.36 -11.87 5.22
C LEU A 61 -4.40 -10.35 5.00
N VAL A 62 -4.76 -9.56 6.01
CA VAL A 62 -5.16 -8.15 5.80
C VAL A 62 -4.28 -7.18 6.59
N ASP A 63 -4.30 -7.30 7.91
CA ASP A 63 -3.60 -6.41 8.85
C ASP A 63 -2.09 -6.45 8.59
N GLY A 64 -1.42 -5.31 8.44
CA GLY A 64 0.03 -5.28 8.16
C GLY A 64 0.44 -5.60 6.71
N ARG A 65 -0.52 -5.93 5.82
CA ARG A 65 -0.27 -6.20 4.38
C ARG A 65 -0.71 -5.02 3.52
N ALA A 66 -1.77 -4.34 3.95
CA ALA A 66 -2.42 -3.26 3.20
C ALA A 66 -1.56 -1.97 3.12
N TYR A 67 -0.88 -1.58 4.22
CA TYR A 67 -0.06 -0.37 4.24
C TYR A 67 1.20 -0.48 3.36
N PRO A 68 1.97 -1.60 3.37
CA PRO A 68 3.05 -1.80 2.42
C PRO A 68 2.59 -1.85 0.96
N LEU A 69 1.43 -2.48 0.69
CA LEU A 69 0.81 -2.43 -0.64
C LEU A 69 0.56 -0.99 -1.09
N PHE A 70 -0.09 -0.19 -0.25
CA PHE A 70 -0.39 1.20 -0.58
C PHE A 70 0.89 2.03 -0.75
N ALA A 71 1.91 1.83 0.10
CA ALA A 71 3.22 2.47 0.00
C ALA A 71 3.92 2.15 -1.33
N LEU A 72 3.89 0.89 -1.76
CA LEU A 72 4.42 0.46 -3.06
C LEU A 72 3.68 1.17 -4.21
N LEU A 73 2.35 1.22 -4.17
CA LEU A 73 1.55 1.90 -5.20
C LEU A 73 1.71 3.43 -5.17
N PHE A 74 2.02 4.00 -4.01
CA PHE A 74 2.35 5.40 -3.82
C PHE A 74 3.68 5.74 -4.49
N GLY A 75 4.74 4.98 -4.20
CA GLY A 75 6.04 5.14 -4.87
C GLY A 75 5.95 4.92 -6.38
N TYR A 76 5.15 3.94 -6.82
CA TYR A 76 4.82 3.74 -8.23
C TYR A 76 4.18 5.00 -8.83
N GLY A 77 3.24 5.61 -8.11
CA GLY A 77 2.58 6.86 -8.47
C GLY A 77 3.55 8.04 -8.60
N ILE A 78 4.53 8.17 -7.70
CA ILE A 78 5.57 9.21 -7.76
C ILE A 78 6.41 9.06 -9.03
N ALA A 79 6.86 7.84 -9.35
CA ALA A 79 7.62 7.59 -10.58
C ALA A 79 6.80 7.95 -11.82
N GLY A 80 5.52 7.58 -11.86
CA GLY A 80 4.61 7.95 -12.93
C GLY A 80 4.38 9.47 -13.03
N LEU A 81 4.24 10.17 -11.90
CA LEU A 81 4.14 11.63 -11.84
C LEU A 81 5.39 12.29 -12.39
N ALA A 82 6.57 11.84 -11.97
CA ALA A 82 7.86 12.36 -12.44
C ALA A 82 8.03 12.17 -13.96
N ARG A 83 7.72 10.97 -14.48
CA ARG A 83 7.75 10.69 -15.92
C ARG A 83 6.81 11.60 -16.71
N ARG A 84 5.58 11.80 -16.25
CA ARG A 84 4.61 12.68 -16.92
C ARG A 84 5.06 14.13 -16.92
N ALA A 85 5.57 14.63 -15.81
CA ALA A 85 6.07 16.00 -15.71
C ALA A 85 7.28 16.21 -16.64
N ALA A 86 8.24 15.28 -16.66
CA ALA A 86 9.39 15.35 -17.56
C ALA A 86 8.97 15.31 -19.06
N ARG A 87 8.01 14.46 -19.44
CA ARG A 87 7.45 14.43 -20.80
C ARG A 87 6.73 15.72 -21.19
N ALA A 88 6.19 16.44 -20.21
CA ALA A 88 5.58 17.76 -20.40
C ALA A 88 6.62 18.91 -20.43
N GLY A 89 7.91 18.60 -20.50
CA GLY A 89 9.00 19.59 -20.57
C GLY A 89 9.46 20.14 -19.22
N ALA A 90 8.99 19.59 -18.09
CA ALA A 90 9.45 20.05 -16.78
C ALA A 90 10.91 19.65 -16.54
N GLY A 91 11.74 20.63 -16.17
CA GLY A 91 13.13 20.39 -15.77
C GLY A 91 13.24 19.59 -14.47
N PRO A 92 14.41 18.99 -14.18
CA PRO A 92 14.60 18.13 -13.01
C PRO A 92 14.19 18.79 -11.68
N ASP A 93 14.49 20.06 -11.46
CA ASP A 93 14.15 20.76 -10.20
C ASP A 93 12.66 21.04 -10.08
N GLN A 94 11.99 21.31 -11.21
CA GLN A 94 10.53 21.49 -11.25
C GLN A 94 9.81 20.19 -10.89
N VAL A 95 10.33 19.04 -11.33
CA VAL A 95 9.79 17.72 -10.94
C VAL A 95 9.94 17.47 -9.44
N LEU A 96 11.11 17.78 -8.85
CA LEU A 96 11.32 17.68 -7.40
C LEU A 96 10.37 18.59 -6.63
N ALA A 97 10.26 19.86 -7.04
CA ALA A 97 9.36 20.82 -6.43
C ALA A 97 7.89 20.36 -6.51
N LEU A 98 7.49 19.74 -7.63
CA LEU A 98 6.15 19.16 -7.78
C LEU A 98 5.91 18.00 -6.80
N VAL A 99 6.85 17.07 -6.67
CA VAL A 99 6.75 15.94 -5.73
C VAL A 99 6.69 16.46 -4.29
N ARG A 100 7.58 17.38 -3.92
CA ARG A 100 7.59 18.01 -2.58
C ARG A 100 6.32 18.78 -2.28
N ARG A 101 5.80 19.56 -3.23
CA ARG A 101 4.55 20.33 -3.05
C ARG A 101 3.36 19.40 -2.80
N ARG A 102 3.22 18.35 -3.60
CA ARG A 102 2.15 17.35 -3.41
C ARG A 102 2.35 16.55 -2.12
N GLY A 103 3.59 16.21 -1.79
CA GLY A 103 3.95 15.55 -0.53
C GLY A 103 3.63 16.41 0.68
N GLY A 104 3.94 17.71 0.64
CA GLY A 104 3.61 18.66 1.70
C GLY A 104 2.11 18.86 1.88
N ALA A 105 1.35 18.93 0.79
CA ALA A 105 -0.12 18.94 0.86
C ALA A 105 -0.67 17.65 1.48
N LEU A 106 -0.12 16.48 1.08
CA LEU A 106 -0.50 15.19 1.65
C LEU A 106 -0.12 15.09 3.14
N PHE A 107 1.03 15.64 3.52
CA PHE A 107 1.48 15.72 4.91
C PHE A 107 0.51 16.57 5.75
N ALA A 108 0.11 17.73 5.26
CA ALA A 108 -0.83 18.60 5.97
C ALA A 108 -2.20 17.93 6.15
N VAL A 109 -2.71 17.24 5.12
CA VAL A 109 -3.96 16.46 5.21
C VAL A 109 -3.81 15.32 6.22
N GLY A 110 -2.71 14.58 6.18
CA GLY A 110 -2.45 13.50 7.14
C GLY A 110 -2.28 13.99 8.57
N ALA A 111 -1.60 15.11 8.79
CA ALA A 111 -1.46 15.73 10.11
C ALA A 111 -2.81 16.18 10.66
N ALA A 112 -3.64 16.82 9.84
CA ALA A 112 -5.00 17.18 10.22
C ALA A 112 -5.84 15.92 10.56
N HIS A 113 -5.76 14.87 9.73
CA HIS A 113 -6.40 13.60 10.01
C HIS A 113 -5.90 12.97 11.32
N ALA A 114 -4.59 13.00 11.58
CA ALA A 114 -3.99 12.41 12.77
C ALA A 114 -4.50 13.06 14.05
N VAL A 115 -4.49 14.39 14.09
CA VAL A 115 -4.91 15.19 15.25
C VAL A 115 -6.43 15.16 15.43
N LEU A 116 -7.19 15.35 14.35
CA LEU A 116 -8.63 15.54 14.44
C LEU A 116 -9.40 14.21 14.50
N LEU A 117 -8.90 13.15 13.86
CA LEU A 117 -9.66 11.94 13.61
C LEU A 117 -9.03 10.70 14.25
N TRP A 118 -7.75 10.40 14.02
CA TRP A 118 -7.14 9.16 14.49
C TRP A 118 -5.59 9.18 14.54
N HIS A 119 -4.99 8.87 15.68
CA HIS A 119 -3.54 8.90 15.90
C HIS A 119 -2.73 7.92 15.02
N GLY A 120 -3.37 6.87 14.47
CA GLY A 120 -2.74 5.85 13.63
C GLY A 120 -2.50 6.24 12.17
N ASP A 121 -2.53 7.53 11.83
CA ASP A 121 -2.40 8.02 10.46
C ASP A 121 -1.15 7.53 9.71
N PHE A 122 -1.34 7.10 8.46
CA PHE A 122 -0.26 6.79 7.52
C PHE A 122 -0.14 7.82 6.38
N VAL A 123 -1.12 8.71 6.21
CA VAL A 123 -1.16 9.68 5.12
C VAL A 123 -0.01 10.68 5.24
N ALA A 124 0.25 11.17 6.44
CA ALA A 124 1.35 12.07 6.73
C ALA A 124 2.70 11.40 6.52
N ALA A 125 2.84 10.12 6.86
CA ALA A 125 4.05 9.36 6.59
C ALA A 125 4.37 9.32 5.08
N TYR A 126 3.36 9.11 4.22
CA TYR A 126 3.55 9.20 2.76
C TYR A 126 3.95 10.61 2.31
N GLY A 127 3.31 11.64 2.86
CA GLY A 127 3.66 13.03 2.59
C GLY A 127 5.12 13.34 2.96
N LEU A 128 5.56 12.89 4.15
CA LEU A 128 6.91 13.06 4.64
C LEU A 128 7.93 12.32 3.76
N ILE A 129 7.64 11.07 3.37
CA ILE A 129 8.45 10.30 2.41
C ILE A 129 8.61 11.09 1.11
N ALA A 130 7.53 11.63 0.54
CA ALA A 130 7.59 12.41 -0.69
C ALA A 130 8.40 13.70 -0.54
N VAL A 131 8.32 14.38 0.61
CA VAL A 131 9.07 15.63 0.84
C VAL A 131 10.57 15.35 1.02
N VAL A 132 10.90 14.42 1.91
CA VAL A 132 12.28 14.11 2.33
C VAL A 132 13.00 13.30 1.26
N LEU A 133 12.39 12.23 0.77
CA LEU A 133 13.00 11.31 -0.20
C LEU A 133 12.76 11.72 -1.66
N ALA A 134 12.15 12.87 -1.95
CA ALA A 134 11.97 13.35 -3.33
C ALA A 134 13.23 13.22 -4.22
N PRO A 135 14.43 13.64 -3.79
CA PRO A 135 15.63 13.49 -4.62
C PRO A 135 15.95 12.02 -4.94
N VAL A 136 15.84 11.14 -3.95
CA VAL A 136 16.08 9.70 -4.10
C VAL A 136 15.03 9.07 -5.02
N LEU A 137 13.74 9.33 -4.77
CA LEU A 137 12.63 8.75 -5.52
C LEU A 137 12.60 9.21 -6.98
N VAL A 138 12.98 10.46 -7.25
CA VAL A 138 12.94 11.02 -8.61
C VAL A 138 14.25 10.76 -9.37
N ARG A 139 15.41 11.01 -8.76
CA ARG A 139 16.72 11.01 -9.43
C ARG A 139 17.64 9.87 -9.04
N GLY A 140 17.35 9.16 -7.95
CA GLY A 140 18.21 8.10 -7.43
C GLY A 140 18.46 7.02 -8.48
N SER A 141 19.70 6.54 -8.57
CA SER A 141 20.01 5.36 -9.39
C SER A 141 19.32 4.12 -8.80
N THR A 142 19.27 3.03 -9.58
CA THR A 142 18.75 1.75 -9.07
C THR A 142 19.50 1.29 -7.81
N ALA A 143 20.82 1.48 -7.77
CA ALA A 143 21.63 1.14 -6.59
C ALA A 143 21.23 1.96 -5.36
N VAL A 144 21.09 3.29 -5.51
CA VAL A 144 20.66 4.17 -4.40
C VAL A 144 19.28 3.77 -3.90
N LEU A 145 18.33 3.50 -4.80
CA LEU A 145 17.00 3.03 -4.43
C LEU A 145 17.06 1.71 -3.65
N VAL A 146 17.80 0.71 -4.13
CA VAL A 146 17.93 -0.57 -3.42
C VAL A 146 18.56 -0.36 -2.04
N LEU A 147 19.65 0.42 -1.93
CA LEU A 147 20.29 0.76 -0.66
C LEU A 147 19.33 1.45 0.30
N THR A 148 18.57 2.45 -0.16
CA THR A 148 17.55 3.13 0.65
C THR A 148 16.47 2.15 1.10
N GLY A 149 16.01 1.26 0.22
CA GLY A 149 14.98 0.28 0.55
C GLY A 149 15.43 -0.74 1.59
N VAL A 150 16.65 -1.27 1.44
CA VAL A 150 17.25 -2.18 2.42
C VAL A 150 17.47 -1.46 3.75
N ALA A 151 18.08 -0.27 3.75
CA ALA A 151 18.32 0.50 4.96
C ALA A 151 17.02 0.83 5.72
N ALA A 152 15.98 1.26 5.02
CA ALA A 152 14.67 1.54 5.60
C ALA A 152 14.02 0.29 6.21
N THR A 153 14.08 -0.85 5.51
CA THR A 153 13.51 -2.12 6.00
C THR A 153 14.27 -2.67 7.20
N THR A 154 15.60 -2.59 7.18
CA THR A 154 16.45 -2.98 8.32
C THR A 154 16.21 -2.09 9.52
N LEU A 155 16.15 -0.76 9.31
CA LEU A 155 15.89 0.20 10.37
C LEU A 155 14.50 -0.02 10.98
N LEU A 156 13.48 -0.30 10.16
CA LEU A 156 12.17 -0.69 10.66
C LEU A 156 12.25 -1.91 11.58
N ALA A 157 12.91 -2.99 11.15
CA ALA A 157 13.04 -4.20 11.95
C ALA A 157 13.70 -3.92 13.32
N VAL A 158 14.71 -3.05 13.35
CA VAL A 158 15.38 -2.61 14.58
C VAL A 158 14.47 -1.75 15.45
N LEU A 159 13.77 -0.77 14.87
CA LEU A 159 12.90 0.15 15.62
C LEU A 159 11.65 -0.53 16.17
N TYR A 160 11.17 -1.59 15.52
CA TYR A 160 9.99 -2.34 15.96
C TYR A 160 10.32 -3.40 17.03
N ALA A 161 11.60 -3.80 17.17
CA ALA A 161 12.00 -4.81 18.14
C ALA A 161 11.75 -4.41 19.62
N PRO A 162 12.05 -3.17 20.07
CA PRO A 162 11.70 -2.70 21.41
C PRO A 162 10.20 -2.57 21.65
N VAL A 163 9.43 -2.14 20.65
CA VAL A 163 7.96 -2.01 20.77
C VAL A 163 7.30 -3.38 20.95
N ALA A 164 7.85 -4.41 20.30
CA ALA A 164 7.39 -5.78 20.53
C ALA A 164 7.69 -6.29 21.96
N LEU A 165 8.73 -5.74 22.61
CA LEU A 165 9.18 -6.08 23.97
C LEU A 165 8.43 -5.33 25.09
N THR A 166 7.78 -4.21 24.78
CA THR A 166 7.04 -3.43 25.77
C THR A 166 5.61 -3.95 25.91
N ARG A 167 5.22 -4.36 27.14
CA ARG A 167 3.82 -4.57 27.50
C ARG A 167 3.21 -3.27 28.00
N SER A 168 2.26 -2.72 27.25
CA SER A 168 1.39 -1.62 27.69
C SER A 168 -0.06 -2.07 27.65
N ASP A 169 -0.85 -1.65 28.64
CA ASP A 169 -2.30 -1.82 28.56
C ASP A 169 -2.91 -0.86 27.53
N ALA A 170 -4.18 -1.11 27.20
CA ALA A 170 -4.97 -0.34 26.25
C ALA A 170 -4.91 1.18 26.48
N ALA A 171 -5.06 1.59 27.74
CA ALA A 171 -5.15 2.99 28.15
C ALA A 171 -3.78 3.67 28.10
N SER A 172 -2.70 2.95 28.39
CA SER A 172 -1.32 3.44 28.24
C SER A 172 -0.85 3.43 26.80
N ALA A 173 -1.41 2.56 25.95
CA ALA A 173 -1.05 2.44 24.54
C ALA A 173 -1.74 3.49 23.65
N SER A 174 -2.93 3.94 24.04
CA SER A 174 -3.68 4.97 23.31
C SER A 174 -4.50 5.86 24.25
N PRO A 175 -3.85 6.74 25.03
CA PRO A 175 -4.50 7.75 25.87
C PRO A 175 -5.64 8.51 25.19
N SER A 176 -5.53 8.77 23.88
CA SER A 176 -6.55 9.50 23.13
C SER A 176 -7.89 8.80 22.99
N LEU A 177 -7.96 7.47 23.20
CA LEU A 177 -9.21 6.71 23.13
C LEU A 177 -10.06 6.82 24.40
N VAL A 178 -9.44 7.18 25.53
CA VAL A 178 -10.09 7.30 26.85
C VAL A 178 -10.11 8.73 27.38
N ALA A 179 -9.68 9.69 26.56
CA ALA A 179 -9.68 11.10 26.90
C ALA A 179 -11.11 11.61 27.20
N PRO A 180 -11.28 12.52 28.18
CA PRO A 180 -12.59 12.92 28.69
C PRO A 180 -13.37 13.82 27.71
N ASP A 181 -12.67 14.49 26.79
CA ASP A 181 -13.26 15.43 25.83
C ASP A 181 -12.45 15.48 24.53
N VAL A 182 -13.05 16.09 23.49
CA VAL A 182 -12.49 16.13 22.13
C VAL A 182 -11.18 16.93 22.07
N VAL A 183 -11.02 17.97 22.88
CA VAL A 183 -9.81 18.80 22.86
C VAL A 183 -8.66 18.05 23.49
N SER A 184 -8.89 17.45 24.67
CA SER A 184 -7.92 16.57 25.33
C SER A 184 -7.52 15.41 24.41
N ALA A 185 -8.50 14.75 23.76
CA ALA A 185 -8.24 13.70 22.78
C ALA A 185 -7.36 14.19 21.61
N ALA A 186 -7.59 15.38 21.08
CA ALA A 186 -6.79 15.93 19.99
C ALA A 186 -5.33 16.21 20.40
N VAL A 187 -5.10 16.69 21.63
CA VAL A 187 -3.75 16.89 22.18
C VAL A 187 -3.02 15.57 22.34
N GLU A 188 -3.68 14.56 22.89
CA GLU A 188 -3.12 13.21 23.03
C GLU A 188 -2.80 12.59 21.67
N ARG A 189 -3.73 12.67 20.71
CA ARG A 189 -3.50 12.18 19.34
C ARG A 189 -2.31 12.85 18.68
N PHE A 190 -2.13 14.15 18.88
CA PHE A 190 -0.98 14.88 18.35
C PHE A 190 0.33 14.32 18.92
N GLY A 191 0.40 14.08 20.23
CA GLY A 191 1.56 13.49 20.89
C GLY A 191 1.84 12.06 20.42
N GLU A 192 0.82 11.19 20.45
CA GLU A 192 0.88 9.80 19.99
C GLU A 192 1.36 9.71 18.53
N TRP A 193 0.78 10.55 17.66
CA TRP A 193 1.14 10.58 16.25
C TRP A 193 2.56 11.10 16.03
N LEU A 194 2.91 12.26 16.58
CA LEU A 194 4.18 12.93 16.29
C LEU A 194 5.38 12.13 16.82
N PHE A 195 5.29 11.64 18.05
CA PHE A 195 6.41 11.00 18.74
C PHE A 195 6.38 9.47 18.65
N GLY A 196 5.19 8.86 18.51
CA GLY A 196 5.03 7.41 18.43
C GLY A 196 4.96 6.87 17.01
N ASN A 197 4.10 7.44 16.16
CA ASN A 197 3.73 6.79 14.90
C ASN A 197 4.46 7.35 13.65
N LEU A 198 4.56 8.68 13.52
CA LEU A 198 4.92 9.34 12.27
C LEU A 198 6.26 8.87 11.70
N LEU A 199 7.33 8.94 12.51
CA LEU A 199 8.68 8.62 12.04
C LEU A 199 8.85 7.12 11.78
N ILE A 200 8.31 6.27 12.68
CA ILE A 200 8.37 4.81 12.54
C ILE A 200 7.66 4.38 11.25
N SER A 201 6.46 4.92 11.02
CA SER A 201 5.68 4.65 9.81
C SER A 201 6.35 5.19 8.54
N ALA A 202 6.93 6.39 8.58
CA ALA A 202 7.67 6.93 7.43
C ALA A 202 8.90 6.09 7.08
N VAL A 203 9.68 5.68 8.08
CA VAL A 203 10.84 4.80 7.89
C VAL A 203 10.40 3.43 7.36
N GLY A 204 9.39 2.82 7.97
CA GLY A 204 8.91 1.50 7.57
C GLY A 204 8.40 1.47 6.13
N LEU A 205 7.60 2.48 5.76
CA LEU A 205 6.98 2.52 4.44
C LEU A 205 7.92 3.04 3.35
N ALA A 206 9.05 3.67 3.69
CA ALA A 206 10.02 4.14 2.71
C ALA A 206 10.57 2.98 1.85
N GLY A 207 10.79 1.80 2.43
CA GLY A 207 11.25 0.62 1.71
C GLY A 207 10.27 0.17 0.62
N ALA A 208 8.99 0.08 0.98
CA ALA A 208 7.92 -0.25 0.04
C ALA A 208 7.74 0.84 -1.03
N ALA A 209 7.79 2.12 -0.67
CA ALA A 209 7.70 3.22 -1.62
C ALA A 209 8.83 3.19 -2.66
N VAL A 210 10.07 2.93 -2.22
CA VAL A 210 11.21 2.79 -3.12
C VAL A 210 11.06 1.55 -4.02
N ALA A 211 10.60 0.42 -3.48
CA ALA A 211 10.27 -0.75 -4.29
C ALA A 211 9.21 -0.41 -5.36
N GLY A 212 8.22 0.41 -5.02
CA GLY A 212 7.24 0.96 -5.95
C GLY A 212 7.85 1.74 -7.11
N VAL A 213 8.85 2.58 -6.85
CA VAL A 213 9.61 3.31 -7.88
C VAL A 213 10.35 2.33 -8.79
N LEU A 214 10.99 1.29 -8.24
CA LEU A 214 11.69 0.27 -9.01
C LEU A 214 10.74 -0.52 -9.93
N VAL A 215 9.60 -0.96 -9.39
CA VAL A 215 8.53 -1.64 -10.15
C VAL A 215 8.01 -0.74 -11.27
N ALA A 216 7.85 0.56 -11.01
CA ALA A 216 7.43 1.54 -12.00
C ALA A 216 8.48 1.82 -13.08
N ARG A 217 9.78 1.74 -12.76
CA ARG A 217 10.87 1.88 -13.75
C ARG A 217 10.96 0.66 -14.64
N ALA A 218 10.70 -0.52 -14.08
CA ALA A 218 10.65 -1.76 -14.83
C ALA A 218 9.35 -1.94 -15.65
N GLY A 219 8.35 -1.07 -15.46
CA GLY A 219 7.10 -1.09 -16.24
C GLY A 219 6.19 -2.29 -15.96
N TRP A 220 6.35 -2.96 -14.82
CA TRP A 220 5.64 -4.22 -14.52
C TRP A 220 4.12 -4.08 -14.46
N LEU A 221 3.61 -2.95 -13.95
CA LEU A 221 2.18 -2.69 -13.86
C LEU A 221 1.66 -1.78 -14.99
N ASP A 222 2.55 -1.18 -15.77
CA ASP A 222 2.20 -0.44 -16.99
C ASP A 222 1.87 -1.45 -18.11
N ASP A 223 2.66 -2.53 -18.23
CA ASP A 223 2.38 -3.67 -19.12
C ASP A 223 2.53 -5.01 -18.36
N PRO A 224 1.47 -5.44 -17.63
CA PRO A 224 1.52 -6.66 -16.86
C PRO A 224 1.49 -7.94 -17.73
N ALA A 225 1.11 -7.84 -19.00
CA ALA A 225 1.08 -8.99 -19.90
C ALA A 225 2.50 -9.46 -20.26
N ARG A 226 3.44 -8.52 -20.47
CA ARG A 226 4.86 -8.83 -20.70
C ARG A 226 5.57 -9.38 -19.46
N HIS A 227 5.06 -9.07 -18.27
CA HIS A 227 5.70 -9.43 -16.98
C HIS A 227 5.03 -10.58 -16.24
N ARG A 228 4.14 -11.35 -16.88
CA ARG A 228 3.33 -12.40 -16.22
C ARG A 228 4.09 -13.39 -15.35
N ARG A 229 5.26 -13.87 -15.81
CA ARG A 229 6.05 -14.85 -15.05
C ARG A 229 6.58 -14.24 -13.74
N ALA A 230 7.10 -13.01 -13.81
CA ALA A 230 7.59 -12.29 -12.65
C ALA A 230 6.43 -11.95 -11.69
N LEU A 231 5.33 -11.42 -12.21
CA LEU A 231 4.14 -11.11 -11.42
C LEU A 231 3.56 -12.36 -10.74
N ARG A 232 3.50 -13.51 -11.43
CA ARG A 232 3.05 -14.79 -10.83
C ARG A 232 3.96 -15.23 -9.70
N ARG A 233 5.29 -15.15 -9.89
CA ARG A 233 6.25 -15.52 -8.84
C ARG A 233 6.09 -14.61 -7.62
N VAL A 234 6.03 -13.29 -7.81
CA VAL A 234 5.86 -12.33 -6.71
C VAL A 234 4.52 -12.49 -6.02
N ALA A 235 3.43 -12.72 -6.76
CA ALA A 235 2.13 -13.01 -6.18
C ALA A 235 2.15 -14.27 -5.31
N VAL A 236 2.65 -15.39 -5.85
CA VAL A 236 2.65 -16.67 -5.13
C VAL A 236 3.59 -16.65 -3.93
N LEU A 237 4.84 -16.21 -4.12
CA LEU A 237 5.82 -16.17 -3.04
C LEU A 237 5.49 -15.11 -2.00
N GLY A 238 5.03 -13.93 -2.43
CA GLY A 238 4.69 -12.83 -1.53
C GLY A 238 3.46 -13.14 -0.68
N ILE A 239 2.36 -13.60 -1.31
CA ILE A 239 1.14 -13.97 -0.58
C ILE A 239 1.40 -15.21 0.29
N GLY A 240 2.11 -16.21 -0.24
CA GLY A 240 2.47 -17.41 0.51
C GLY A 240 3.31 -17.08 1.75
N ALA A 241 4.33 -16.23 1.61
CA ALA A 241 5.12 -15.74 2.74
C ALA A 241 4.26 -14.97 3.75
N GLY A 242 3.33 -14.13 3.28
CA GLY A 242 2.38 -13.40 4.13
C GLY A 242 1.45 -14.29 4.95
N VAL A 243 0.98 -15.38 4.35
CA VAL A 243 0.16 -16.40 5.03
C VAL A 243 1.00 -17.13 6.07
N VAL A 244 2.15 -17.66 5.68
CA VAL A 244 3.03 -18.41 6.59
C VAL A 244 3.52 -17.54 7.75
N GLY A 245 3.89 -16.29 7.49
CA GLY A 245 4.35 -15.37 8.52
C GLY A 245 3.25 -14.69 9.31
N GLY A 246 2.04 -14.62 8.78
CA GLY A 246 0.86 -14.07 9.46
C GLY A 246 0.14 -15.03 10.36
N LEU A 247 0.06 -16.30 9.94
CA LEU A 247 -0.72 -17.34 10.60
C LEU A 247 -0.37 -17.49 12.09
N PRO A 248 0.91 -17.50 12.52
CA PRO A 248 1.21 -17.67 13.94
C PRO A 248 0.61 -16.55 14.80
N LEU A 249 0.70 -15.29 14.35
CA LEU A 249 0.07 -14.18 15.07
C LEU A 249 -1.45 -14.23 15.01
N GLY A 250 -2.03 -14.72 13.90
CA GLY A 250 -3.45 -14.98 13.78
C GLY A 250 -3.95 -16.05 14.78
N LEU A 251 -3.16 -17.09 15.02
CA LEU A 251 -3.46 -18.11 16.03
C LEU A 251 -3.38 -17.54 17.47
N VAL A 252 -2.44 -16.62 17.72
CA VAL A 252 -2.38 -15.89 19.00
C VAL A 252 -3.63 -15.04 19.19
N ALA A 253 -4.00 -14.26 18.18
CA ALA A 253 -5.19 -13.42 18.24
C ALA A 253 -6.48 -14.23 18.42
N ALA A 254 -6.56 -15.43 17.86
CA ALA A 254 -7.70 -16.33 18.02
C ALA A 254 -7.76 -17.06 19.38
N GLY A 255 -6.77 -16.87 20.25
CA GLY A 255 -6.65 -17.62 21.51
C GLY A 255 -6.24 -19.09 21.33
N ALA A 256 -5.89 -19.51 20.11
CA ALA A 256 -5.53 -20.89 19.79
C ALA A 256 -4.06 -21.23 20.15
N TRP A 257 -3.23 -20.21 20.39
CA TRP A 257 -1.82 -20.39 20.77
C TRP A 257 -1.33 -19.26 21.67
N THR A 258 -0.69 -19.59 22.78
CA THR A 258 -0.08 -18.63 23.71
C THR A 258 1.44 -18.83 23.75
N PRO A 259 2.21 -18.16 22.88
CA PRO A 259 3.67 -18.28 22.86
C PRO A 259 4.32 -17.67 24.09
N SER A 260 5.54 -18.13 24.41
CA SER A 260 6.41 -17.40 25.32
C SER A 260 6.76 -16.02 24.74
N GLU A 261 7.14 -15.09 25.60
CA GLU A 261 7.45 -13.71 25.21
C GLU A 261 8.51 -13.61 24.09
N PRO A 262 9.68 -14.31 24.15
CA PRO A 262 10.65 -14.26 23.06
C PRO A 262 10.08 -14.77 21.73
N VAL A 263 9.19 -15.76 21.76
CA VAL A 263 8.54 -16.31 20.56
C VAL A 263 7.53 -15.31 19.99
N ALA A 264 6.78 -14.62 20.85
CA ALA A 264 5.84 -13.57 20.42
C ALA A 264 6.55 -12.44 19.66
N LEU A 265 7.77 -12.05 20.09
CA LEU A 265 8.60 -11.06 19.39
C LEU A 265 8.95 -11.51 17.97
N VAL A 266 9.47 -12.74 17.85
CA VAL A 266 9.89 -13.30 16.56
C VAL A 266 8.69 -13.40 15.63
N VAL A 267 7.54 -13.83 16.14
CA VAL A 267 6.29 -13.89 15.39
C VAL A 267 5.82 -12.50 14.93
N GLY A 268 5.93 -11.47 15.78
CA GLY A 268 5.62 -10.08 15.43
C GLY A 268 6.51 -9.54 14.31
N VAL A 269 7.83 -9.77 14.39
CA VAL A 269 8.78 -9.40 13.34
C VAL A 269 8.50 -10.16 12.05
N LEU A 270 8.26 -11.48 12.14
CA LEU A 270 7.91 -12.32 10.99
C LEU A 270 6.65 -11.81 10.31
N HIS A 271 5.60 -11.50 11.08
CA HIS A 271 4.35 -10.92 10.58
C HIS A 271 4.60 -9.58 9.88
N ALA A 272 5.40 -8.69 10.47
CA ALA A 272 5.73 -7.39 9.88
C ALA A 272 6.49 -7.54 8.55
N VAL A 273 7.60 -8.30 8.53
CA VAL A 273 8.45 -8.47 7.35
C VAL A 273 7.72 -9.17 6.21
N THR A 274 6.99 -10.26 6.51
CA THR A 274 6.22 -10.98 5.50
C THR A 274 5.02 -10.18 4.99
N GLY A 275 4.52 -9.22 5.78
CA GLY A 275 3.51 -8.24 5.36
C GLY A 275 3.95 -7.40 4.16
N TYR A 276 5.23 -6.99 4.09
CA TYR A 276 5.78 -6.28 2.93
C TYR A 276 5.79 -7.16 1.67
N ALA A 277 6.20 -8.43 1.82
CA ALA A 277 6.19 -9.39 0.72
C ALA A 277 4.75 -9.65 0.22
N ALA A 278 3.79 -9.79 1.12
CA ALA A 278 2.37 -9.95 0.80
C ALA A 278 1.81 -8.72 0.08
N GLY A 279 2.14 -7.51 0.54
CA GLY A 279 1.74 -6.27 -0.13
C GLY A 279 2.24 -6.20 -1.57
N ALA A 280 3.50 -6.57 -1.83
CA ALA A 280 4.01 -6.71 -3.19
C ALA A 280 3.28 -7.82 -3.98
N GLY A 281 2.94 -8.93 -3.32
CA GLY A 281 2.15 -10.01 -3.89
C GLY A 281 0.74 -9.58 -4.31
N TYR A 282 0.06 -8.75 -3.53
CA TYR A 282 -1.25 -8.19 -3.85
C TYR A 282 -1.21 -7.22 -5.04
N ALA A 283 -0.18 -6.37 -5.11
CA ALA A 283 0.04 -5.53 -6.29
C ALA A 283 0.27 -6.38 -7.55
N ALA A 284 1.06 -7.45 -7.43
CA ALA A 284 1.34 -8.35 -8.53
C ALA A 284 0.09 -9.14 -8.97
N LEU A 285 -0.73 -9.59 -8.02
CA LEU A 285 -2.01 -10.24 -8.28
C LEU A 285 -2.97 -9.32 -9.05
N ALA A 286 -3.09 -8.05 -8.65
CA ALA A 286 -3.89 -7.07 -9.39
C ALA A 286 -3.39 -6.91 -10.83
N GLY A 287 -2.07 -6.86 -11.05
CA GLY A 287 -1.46 -6.88 -12.38
C GLY A 287 -1.85 -8.11 -13.21
N LEU A 288 -1.85 -9.30 -12.61
CA LEU A 288 -2.26 -10.55 -13.28
C LEU A 288 -3.75 -10.56 -13.63
N VAL A 289 -4.62 -10.05 -12.74
CA VAL A 289 -6.06 -9.95 -13.00
C VAL A 289 -6.30 -9.07 -14.23
N VAL A 290 -5.64 -7.91 -14.30
CA VAL A 290 -5.71 -7.02 -15.47
C VAL A 290 -5.17 -7.70 -16.73
N ALA A 291 -4.01 -8.35 -16.66
CA ALA A 291 -3.42 -9.05 -17.81
C ALA A 291 -4.25 -10.23 -18.32
N ARG A 292 -5.15 -10.79 -17.50
CA ARG A 292 -6.12 -11.82 -17.90
C ARG A 292 -7.34 -11.20 -18.60
N ARG A 293 -7.86 -10.09 -18.08
CA ARG A 293 -9.01 -9.39 -18.67
C ARG A 293 -8.70 -8.82 -20.06
N THR A 294 -7.52 -8.22 -20.24
CA THR A 294 -7.11 -7.68 -21.55
C THR A 294 -6.98 -8.76 -22.63
N ARG A 295 -6.50 -9.95 -22.28
CA ARG A 295 -6.49 -11.11 -23.20
C ARG A 295 -7.88 -11.59 -23.57
N SER A 296 -8.78 -11.63 -22.60
CA SER A 296 -10.13 -12.17 -22.83
C SER A 296 -10.93 -11.21 -23.72
N ALA A 297 -10.71 -9.90 -23.58
CA ALA A 297 -11.28 -8.89 -24.47
C ALA A 297 -10.69 -8.93 -25.89
N GLY A 298 -9.39 -9.20 -26.05
CA GLY A 298 -8.75 -9.34 -27.37
C GLY A 298 -8.92 -10.71 -28.03
N ALA A 299 -9.56 -11.67 -27.35
CA ALA A 299 -9.86 -13.01 -27.86
C ALA A 299 -11.36 -13.20 -28.15
N ALA A 300 -12.18 -12.16 -27.99
CA ALA A 300 -13.52 -12.16 -28.56
C ALA A 300 -13.35 -12.23 -30.10
N PRO A 301 -14.00 -13.16 -30.80
CA PRO A 301 -13.89 -13.24 -32.24
C PRO A 301 -14.47 -11.95 -32.81
N ASP A 302 -13.69 -11.24 -33.63
CA ASP A 302 -14.24 -10.22 -34.52
C ASP A 302 -15.41 -10.88 -35.26
N GLY A 303 -16.62 -10.38 -35.00
CA GLY A 303 -17.81 -10.78 -35.76
C GLY A 303 -17.53 -10.58 -37.25
N PRO A 304 -18.08 -11.43 -38.13
CA PRO A 304 -17.65 -11.47 -39.52
C PRO A 304 -17.91 -10.14 -40.24
N GLY A 305 -16.82 -9.49 -40.64
CA GLY A 305 -16.70 -8.69 -41.86
C GLY A 305 -17.65 -7.49 -42.02
N ALA A 306 -17.31 -6.35 -41.41
CA ALA A 306 -17.64 -5.06 -42.00
C ALA A 306 -16.46 -4.61 -42.88
N VAL A 307 -16.45 -5.09 -44.12
CA VAL A 307 -15.59 -4.57 -45.18
C VAL A 307 -15.91 -3.09 -45.35
N TYR A 308 -14.98 -2.22 -44.95
CA TYR A 308 -15.00 -0.81 -45.32
C TYR A 308 -14.74 -0.74 -46.84
N ARG A 309 -15.79 -0.72 -47.66
CA ARG A 309 -15.67 -0.32 -49.06
C ARG A 309 -15.36 1.17 -49.09
N SER A 310 -14.18 1.53 -49.56
CA SER A 310 -13.87 2.91 -49.93
C SER A 310 -14.84 3.38 -51.04
N PRO A 311 -15.36 4.62 -50.98
CA PRO A 311 -16.10 5.21 -52.08
C PRO A 311 -15.09 5.61 -53.16
N GLY A 312 -14.88 4.75 -54.15
CA GLY A 312 -13.84 5.00 -55.16
C GLY A 312 -13.96 4.28 -56.51
N ASP A 313 -14.81 3.25 -56.65
CA ASP A 313 -14.98 2.56 -57.93
C ASP A 313 -16.42 2.67 -58.43
N ALA A 314 -16.71 3.79 -59.10
CA ALA A 314 -17.77 3.85 -60.09
C ALA A 314 -17.10 3.87 -61.47
N GLY A 315 -17.04 2.70 -62.11
CA GLY A 315 -16.66 2.57 -63.52
C GLY A 315 -17.68 3.27 -64.44
N PRO A 316 -17.30 3.52 -65.70
CA PRO A 316 -18.06 4.38 -66.60
C PRO A 316 -19.37 3.72 -67.05
N VAL A 317 -20.46 4.49 -67.02
CA VAL A 317 -21.76 4.13 -67.59
C VAL A 317 -21.67 4.23 -69.12
N PRO A 318 -22.06 3.20 -69.90
CA PRO A 318 -22.14 3.31 -71.35
C PRO A 318 -23.37 4.12 -71.78
N GLY A 319 -23.20 4.89 -72.85
CA GLY A 319 -24.18 5.85 -73.35
C GLY A 319 -25.50 5.26 -73.87
N GLY A 320 -26.48 6.14 -73.90
CA GLY A 320 -27.80 6.07 -74.53
C GLY A 320 -28.39 7.48 -74.54
#